data_AF-A0A2U3RU07-F1
#
_entry.id   AF-A0A2U3RU07-F1
#
_cell.length_a   1.000
_cell.length_b   1.000
_cell.length_c   1.000
_cell.angle_alpha   90.00
_cell.angle_beta   90.00
_cell.angle_gamma   90.00
#
_symmetry.space_group_name_H-M   'P 1'
#
loop_
_entity.id
_entity.type
_entity.pdbx_description
1 polymer ?
#
loop_
_entity_poly.entity_id
_entity_poly.type
_entity_poly.pdbx_seq_one_letter_code
_entity_poly.pdbx_strand_id
1 'polypeptide(L)'
;MEAKPEIREKYQQVIGSIPKENLAYIDESGIEIEMSICNDRWWSKKGTHVSSKKSGKYYDRTNIIAGYVNNKSIAPMIFNGACNTRLFEA
;
A
#
# COMPACT_ATOMS: atom_id res chain seq x y z
N MET A 1 13.68 -9.85 8.42
CA MET A 1 13.85 -10.89 9.46
C MET A 1 13.08 -10.39 10.67
N GLU A 2 11.94 -11.02 11.00
CA GLU A 2 11.11 -10.57 12.13
C GLU A 2 11.91 -10.67 13.43
N ALA A 3 11.76 -9.66 14.29
CA ALA A 3 12.64 -9.46 15.44
C ALA A 3 12.60 -10.58 16.50
N LYS A 4 11.62 -11.49 16.45
CA LYS A 4 11.41 -12.55 17.47
C LYS A 4 10.85 -13.85 16.85
N PRO A 5 11.71 -14.82 16.49
CA PRO A 5 11.29 -16.06 15.82
C PRO A 5 10.38 -16.94 16.68
N GLU A 6 10.61 -17.02 18.00
CA GLU A 6 9.81 -17.85 18.91
C GLU A 6 8.33 -17.44 18.97
N ILE A 7 8.05 -16.14 18.85
CA ILE A 7 6.68 -15.61 18.89
C ILE A 7 5.95 -15.96 17.58
N ARG A 8 6.66 -15.87 16.46
CA ARG A 8 6.12 -16.23 15.14
C ARG A 8 5.71 -17.70 15.09
N GLU A 9 6.54 -18.61 15.58
CA GLU A 9 6.23 -20.04 15.59
C GLU A 9 4.99 -20.35 16.43
N LYS A 10 4.88 -19.76 17.63
CA LYS A 10 3.69 -19.88 18.48
C LYS A 10 2.45 -19.31 17.78
N TYR A 11 2.57 -18.16 17.13
CA TYR A 11 1.45 -17.54 16.43
C TYR A 11 0.99 -18.39 15.24
N GLN A 12 1.92 -18.98 14.48
CA GLN A 12 1.61 -19.90 13.39
C GLN A 12 0.84 -21.14 13.85
N GLN A 13 1.15 -21.66 15.04
CA GLN A 13 0.39 -22.79 15.62
C GLN A 13 -1.06 -22.39 15.96
N VAL A 14 -1.28 -21.19 16.49
CA VAL A 14 -2.62 -20.69 16.83
C VAL A 14 -3.47 -20.50 15.57
N ILE A 15 -2.93 -19.80 14.56
CA ILE A 15 -3.67 -19.52 13.32
C ILE A 15 -3.86 -20.76 12.44
N GLY A 16 -3.02 -21.78 12.58
CA GLY A 16 -3.10 -23.01 11.79
C GLY A 16 -4.41 -23.79 11.98
N SER A 17 -5.12 -23.56 13.09
CA SER A 17 -6.44 -24.14 13.36
C SER A 17 -7.59 -23.46 12.60
N ILE A 18 -7.35 -22.26 12.04
CA ILE A 18 -8.38 -21.46 11.39
C ILE A 18 -8.35 -21.75 9.88
N PRO A 19 -9.50 -22.08 9.26
CA PRO A 19 -9.55 -22.27 7.81
C PRO A 19 -9.19 -20.96 7.11
N LYS A 20 -8.40 -21.06 6.03
CA LYS A 20 -7.96 -19.89 5.24
C LYS A 20 -9.12 -19.05 4.72
N GLU A 21 -10.27 -19.68 4.50
CA GLU A 21 -11.49 -19.03 4.03
C GLU A 21 -12.05 -17.98 4.99
N ASN A 22 -11.75 -18.13 6.28
CA ASN A 22 -12.23 -17.25 7.35
C ASN A 22 -11.14 -16.28 7.81
N LEU A 23 -9.96 -16.30 7.17
CA LEU A 23 -8.87 -15.38 7.50
C LEU A 23 -8.99 -14.11 6.65
N ALA A 24 -9.14 -12.98 7.34
CA ALA A 24 -9.00 -11.66 6.77
C ALA A 24 -7.66 -11.06 7.17
N TYR A 25 -6.86 -10.69 6.17
CA TYR A 25 -5.61 -9.96 6.36
C TYR A 25 -5.88 -8.48 6.13
N ILE A 26 -5.55 -7.62 7.07
CA ILE A 26 -5.73 -6.17 6.94
C ILE A 26 -4.35 -5.55 7.03
N ASP A 27 -4.02 -4.68 6.07
CA ASP A 27 -2.74 -3.98 6.08
C ASP A 27 -2.89 -2.57 5.51
N GLU A 28 -1.95 -1.70 5.88
CA GLU A 28 -1.81 -0.33 5.37
C GLU A 28 -0.62 -0.26 4.42
N SER A 29 -0.82 0.35 3.26
CA SER A 29 0.25 0.67 2.34
C SER A 29 0.24 2.16 2.00
N GLY A 30 1.41 2.79 2.09
CA GLY A 30 1.61 4.13 1.59
C GLY A 30 1.83 4.10 0.08
N ILE A 31 0.91 4.65 -0.69
CA ILE A 31 1.08 4.86 -2.12
C ILE A 31 1.71 6.24 -2.30
N GLU A 32 2.99 6.24 -2.67
CA GLU A 32 3.62 7.45 -3.19
C GLU A 32 3.07 7.68 -4.59
N ILE A 33 2.14 8.63 -4.72
CA ILE A 33 1.56 8.94 -6.02
C ILE A 33 2.65 9.66 -6.83
N GLU A 34 3.30 8.87 -7.67
CA GLU A 34 4.40 9.23 -8.56
C GLU A 34 3.95 10.13 -9.74
N MET A 35 2.72 10.67 -9.69
CA MET A 35 2.10 11.54 -10.69
C MET A 35 2.85 12.89 -10.85
N SER A 36 3.90 13.09 -10.07
CA SER A 36 4.80 14.24 -10.07
C SER A 36 6.25 13.90 -10.45
N ILE A 37 6.58 12.69 -10.93
CA ILE A 37 7.98 12.36 -11.29
C ILE A 37 8.26 12.50 -12.79
N CYS A 38 7.29 12.35 -13.67
CA CYS A 38 7.49 12.62 -15.10
C CYS A 38 6.92 14.01 -15.44
N ASN A 39 7.62 14.84 -16.23
CA ASN A 39 6.95 16.01 -16.79
C ASN A 39 5.93 15.57 -17.83
N ASP A 40 4.71 16.07 -17.72
CA ASP A 40 3.62 15.78 -18.66
C ASP A 40 3.76 16.58 -19.96
N ARG A 41 4.75 17.49 -20.01
CA ARG A 41 5.02 18.40 -21.12
C ARG A 41 6.51 18.45 -21.40
N TRP A 42 6.88 18.13 -22.64
CA TRP A 42 8.26 18.17 -23.13
C TRP A 42 8.29 18.81 -24.52
N TRP A 43 9.34 19.58 -24.80
CA TRP A 43 9.65 19.96 -26.18
C TRP A 43 10.40 18.80 -26.83
N SER A 44 9.73 18.10 -27.76
CA SER A 44 10.27 16.93 -28.45
C SER A 44 9.94 17.01 -29.93
N LYS A 45 10.72 16.30 -30.76
CA LYS A 45 10.32 16.10 -32.15
C LYS A 45 9.02 15.29 -32.20
N LYS A 46 8.21 15.55 -33.22
CA LYS A 46 6.92 14.87 -33.39
C LYS A 46 7.16 13.35 -33.51
N GLY A 47 6.59 12.57 -32.60
CA GLY A 47 6.70 11.11 -32.58
C GLY A 47 7.75 10.52 -31.64
N THR A 48 8.55 11.33 -30.92
CA THR A 48 9.55 10.82 -29.96
C THR A 48 9.05 10.92 -28.52
N HIS A 49 8.93 9.76 -27.85
CA HIS A 49 8.65 9.67 -26.42
C HIS A 49 9.84 10.20 -25.62
N VAL A 50 9.63 11.25 -24.83
CA VAL A 50 10.64 11.82 -23.94
C VAL A 50 10.10 11.71 -22.54
N SER A 51 10.73 10.87 -21.71
CA SER A 51 10.56 10.88 -20.28
C SER A 51 11.76 11.62 -19.68
N SER A 52 11.51 12.56 -18.77
CA SER A 52 12.56 12.94 -17.83
C SER A 52 11.99 13.19 -16.46
N LYS A 53 12.87 13.07 -15.47
CA LYS A 53 12.49 13.20 -14.06
C LYS A 53 12.24 14.68 -13.74
N LYS A 54 11.09 14.98 -13.16
CA LYS A 54 10.82 16.25 -12.45
C LYS A 54 11.84 16.37 -11.32
N SER A 55 12.47 17.54 -11.20
CA SER A 55 13.38 17.85 -10.09
C SER A 55 12.55 18.23 -8.86
N GLY A 56 12.85 17.62 -7.71
CA GLY A 56 12.13 17.83 -6.45
C GLY A 56 11.25 16.65 -6.05
N LYS A 57 11.21 16.37 -4.74
CA LYS A 57 10.42 15.31 -4.11
C LYS A 57 9.00 15.80 -3.84
N TYR A 58 8.21 16.03 -4.89
CA TYR A 58 6.80 16.42 -4.75
C TYR A 58 5.93 15.17 -4.57
N TYR A 59 6.11 14.43 -3.49
CA TYR A 59 5.29 13.26 -3.21
C TYR A 59 4.00 13.70 -2.54
N ASP A 60 2.88 13.61 -3.27
CA ASP A 60 1.59 13.51 -2.59
C ASP A 60 1.50 12.08 -2.07
N ARG A 61 1.42 11.93 -0.74
CA ARG A 61 1.36 10.62 -0.09
C ARG A 61 -0.09 10.32 0.24
N THR A 62 -0.60 9.30 -0.42
CA THR A 62 -1.93 8.77 -0.17
C THR A 62 -1.78 7.37 0.39
N ASN A 63 -2.37 7.11 1.54
CA ASN A 63 -2.35 5.80 2.16
C ASN A 63 -3.61 5.03 1.78
N ILE A 64 -3.46 3.72 1.65
CA ILE A 64 -4.56 2.80 1.43
C ILE A 64 -4.57 1.76 2.56
N ILE A 65 -5.74 1.50 3.13
CA ILE A 65 -6.00 0.33 3.98
C ILE A 65 -6.94 -0.57 3.21
N ALA A 66 -6.64 -1.86 3.17
CA ALA A 66 -7.53 -2.84 2.55
C ALA A 66 -7.47 -4.18 3.29
N GLY A 67 -8.61 -4.87 3.29
CA GLY A 67 -8.67 -6.27 3.67
C GLY A 67 -8.34 -7.17 2.49
N TYR A 68 -7.80 -8.35 2.77
CA TYR A 68 -7.59 -9.42 1.82
C TYR A 68 -8.19 -10.71 2.38
N VAL A 69 -9.15 -11.26 1.65
CA VAL A 69 -9.88 -12.49 2.00
C VAL A 69 -10.04 -13.30 0.72
N ASN A 70 -9.74 -14.60 0.74
CA ASN A 70 -10.02 -15.50 -0.38
C ASN A 70 -9.52 -15.01 -1.74
N ASN A 71 -8.26 -14.56 -1.77
CA ASN A 71 -7.62 -14.04 -2.98
C ASN A 71 -8.28 -12.78 -3.57
N LYS A 72 -9.11 -12.08 -2.79
CA LYS A 72 -9.79 -10.85 -3.19
C LYS A 72 -9.49 -9.74 -2.19
N SER A 73 -9.25 -8.55 -2.70
CA SER A 73 -9.22 -7.35 -1.87
C SER A 73 -10.65 -6.92 -1.54
N ILE A 74 -10.89 -6.62 -0.27
CA ILE A 74 -12.16 -6.16 0.27
C ILE A 74 -11.96 -4.83 0.99
N ALA A 75 -13.00 -4.01 0.98
CA ALA A 75 -13.05 -2.72 1.70
C ALA A 75 -11.79 -1.84 1.55
N PRO A 76 -11.32 -1.54 0.31
CA PRO A 76 -10.24 -0.58 0.14
C PRO A 76 -10.71 0.82 0.58
N MET A 77 -9.94 1.45 1.45
CA MET A 77 -10.14 2.81 1.91
C MET A 77 -8.89 3.64 1.62
N ILE A 78 -9.08 4.76 0.94
CA ILE A 78 -8.03 5.70 0.58
C ILE A 78 -8.12 6.90 1.52
N PHE A 79 -7.01 7.30 2.12
CA PHE A 79 -6.95 8.48 2.98
C PHE A 79 -5.61 9.20 2.86
N ASN A 80 -5.60 10.48 3.24
CA ASN A 80 -4.40 11.31 3.24
C ASN A 80 -3.99 11.58 4.69
N GLY A 81 -2.72 11.43 5.00
CA GLY A 81 -2.18 11.58 6.36
C GLY A 81 -1.89 10.25 7.03
N ALA A 82 -1.83 10.24 8.37
CA ALA A 82 -1.46 9.07 9.16
C ALA A 82 -2.68 8.24 9.57
N CYS A 83 -2.54 6.91 9.56
CA CYS A 83 -3.51 6.01 10.17
C CYS A 83 -3.58 6.28 11.68
N ASN A 84 -4.72 6.76 12.14
CA ASN A 84 -4.99 7.04 13.53
C ASN A 84 -6.12 6.14 14.03
N THR A 85 -6.22 5.94 15.35
CA THR A 85 -7.24 5.06 15.94
C THR A 85 -8.65 5.43 15.51
N ARG A 86 -8.94 6.73 15.37
CA ARG A 86 -10.26 7.20 14.92
C ARG A 86 -10.55 6.82 13.46
N LEU A 87 -9.52 6.79 12.61
CA LEU A 87 -9.64 6.41 11.20
C LEU A 87 -9.80 4.90 11.05
N PHE A 88 -9.19 4.11 11.94
CA PHE A 88 -9.35 2.66 11.96
C PHE A 88 -10.70 2.19 12.54
N GLU A 89 -11.26 2.97 13.48
CA GLU A 89 -12.55 2.67 14.13
C GLU A 89 -13.78 3.28 13.42
N ALA A 90 -13.58 4.15 12.42
CA ALA A 90 -14.64 4.83 11.68
C ALA A 90 -15.36 3.91 10.68
#